data_AF-A0A0Q5ZUE5-F1
#
_entry.id   AF-A0A0Q5ZUE5-F1
#
_cell.length_a   1.000
_cell.length_b   1.000
_cell.length_c   1.000
_cell.angle_alpha   90.00
_cell.angle_beta   90.00
_cell.angle_gamma   90.00
#
_symmetry.space_group_name_H-M   'P 1'
#
loop_
_entity.id
_entity.type
_entity.pdbx_description
1 polymer ?
#
loop_
_entity_poly.entity_id
_entity_poly.type
_entity_poly.pdbx_seq_one_letter_code
_entity_poly.pdbx_strand_id
1 'polypeptide(L)'
;MSLKRILLTAALLAGFAAPALAQPFPRPVLQYAGQFVFGPTLIVGLTVVNWNDYSPALFAASPKLPPCGLNAAASRTWVDIYNVRNTRLYGFCDLGEPFSLTQLWFSLPSARRPRSVYITLTDRLRLRRVVSNRVAIP
;
A
#
# COMPACT_ATOMS: atom_id res chain seq x y z
N MET A 1 23.23 70.55 20.74
CA MET A 1 23.09 69.72 19.52
C MET A 1 22.77 68.30 19.97
N SER A 2 21.52 67.86 19.83
CA SER A 2 21.03 66.57 20.37
C SER A 2 21.18 65.46 19.31
N LEU A 3 21.94 64.42 19.66
CA LEU A 3 22.27 63.28 18.81
C LEU A 3 21.09 62.29 18.80
N LYS A 4 20.33 62.23 17.70
CA LYS A 4 19.22 61.29 17.51
C LYS A 4 19.78 59.87 17.33
N ARG A 5 19.51 58.98 18.29
CA ARG A 5 19.81 57.55 18.19
C ARG A 5 18.79 56.88 17.26
N ILE A 6 19.27 56.40 16.11
CA ILE A 6 18.49 55.59 15.17
C ILE A 6 18.60 54.13 15.62
N LEU A 7 17.49 53.56 16.08
CA LEU A 7 17.38 52.14 16.39
C LEU A 7 16.99 51.39 15.10
N LEU A 8 17.90 50.59 14.57
CA LEU A 8 17.65 49.64 13.48
C LEU A 8 17.09 48.34 14.09
N THR A 9 15.79 48.12 13.94
CA THR A 9 15.15 46.83 14.24
C THR A 9 15.42 45.85 13.10
N ALA A 10 16.26 44.86 13.35
CA ALA A 10 16.43 43.70 12.47
C ALA A 10 15.22 42.76 12.63
N ALA A 11 14.38 42.69 11.60
CA ALA A 11 13.28 41.72 11.54
C ALA A 11 13.84 40.35 11.14
N LEU A 12 13.97 39.43 12.10
CA LEU A 12 14.21 38.01 11.82
C LEU A 12 12.94 37.40 11.20
N LEU A 13 12.97 37.15 9.89
CA LEU A 13 11.99 36.29 9.22
C LEU A 13 12.30 34.83 9.57
N ALA A 14 11.69 34.33 10.63
CA ALA A 14 11.64 32.90 10.91
C ALA A 14 10.73 32.23 9.87
N GLY A 15 11.33 31.60 8.85
CA GLY A 15 10.61 30.76 7.90
C GLY A 15 10.05 29.53 8.62
N PHE A 16 8.73 29.49 8.82
CA PHE A 16 8.06 28.29 9.30
C PHE A 16 8.10 27.23 8.21
N ALA A 17 8.91 26.19 8.40
CA ALA A 17 8.82 24.98 7.59
C ALA A 17 7.45 24.35 7.82
N ALA A 18 6.57 24.42 6.81
CA ALA A 18 5.28 23.76 6.87
C ALA A 18 5.51 22.25 7.07
N PRO A 19 4.85 21.61 8.05
CA PRO A 19 4.96 20.17 8.21
C PRO A 19 4.46 19.52 6.93
N ALA A 20 5.30 18.69 6.30
CA ALA A 20 4.89 17.89 5.17
C ALA A 20 3.69 17.05 5.61
N LEU A 21 2.50 17.32 5.06
CA LEU A 21 1.29 16.56 5.37
C LEU A 21 1.59 15.08 5.19
N ALA A 22 1.30 14.29 6.22
CA ALA A 22 1.55 12.86 6.17
C ALA A 22 0.78 12.27 4.98
N GLN A 23 1.52 11.64 4.05
CA GLN A 23 0.93 11.02 2.87
C GLN A 23 -0.22 10.08 3.29
N PRO A 24 -1.42 10.22 2.68
CA PRO A 24 -2.54 9.33 2.94
C PRO A 24 -2.17 7.87 2.73
N PHE A 25 -2.71 6.99 3.58
CA PHE A 25 -2.63 5.55 3.42
C PHE A 25 -3.97 4.96 3.87
N PRO A 26 -5.01 5.10 3.02
CA PRO A 26 -6.37 4.75 3.39
C PRO A 26 -6.53 3.23 3.56
N ARG A 27 -7.61 2.83 4.22
CA ARG A 27 -8.00 1.41 4.26
C ARG A 27 -8.41 0.96 2.84
N PRO A 28 -7.90 -0.18 2.35
CA PRO A 28 -8.25 -0.69 1.03
C PRO A 28 -9.69 -1.22 1.03
N VAL A 29 -10.45 -0.86 0.01
CA VAL A 29 -11.79 -1.39 -0.25
C VAL A 29 -11.65 -2.53 -1.26
N LEU A 30 -11.57 -3.76 -0.75
CA LEU A 30 -11.38 -4.96 -1.54
C LEU A 30 -12.71 -5.42 -2.15
N GLN A 31 -12.66 -5.91 -3.38
CA GLN A 31 -13.77 -6.52 -4.10
C GLN A 31 -13.30 -7.76 -4.86
N TYR A 32 -14.22 -8.74 -5.00
CA TYR A 32 -14.03 -9.93 -5.82
C TYR A 32 -14.16 -9.56 -7.30
N ALA A 33 -13.16 -9.92 -8.10
CA ALA A 33 -13.08 -9.55 -9.52
C ALA A 33 -13.33 -10.72 -10.48
N GLY A 34 -13.68 -11.90 -9.97
CA GLY A 34 -13.92 -13.10 -10.76
C GLY A 34 -13.01 -14.26 -10.39
N GLN A 35 -13.26 -15.41 -10.99
CA GLN A 35 -12.44 -16.60 -10.83
C GLN A 35 -12.55 -17.51 -12.04
N PHE A 36 -11.56 -18.36 -12.23
CA PHE A 36 -11.64 -19.47 -13.18
C PHE A 36 -10.90 -20.69 -12.62
N VAL A 37 -11.23 -21.86 -13.16
CA VAL A 37 -10.60 -23.13 -12.77
C VAL A 37 -9.78 -23.64 -13.93
N PHE A 38 -8.51 -23.96 -13.69
CA PHE A 38 -7.60 -24.57 -14.65
C PHE A 38 -7.08 -25.89 -14.07
N GLY A 39 -7.62 -27.00 -14.55
CA GLY A 39 -7.37 -28.32 -13.96
C GLY A 39 -7.81 -28.36 -12.48
N PRO A 40 -6.96 -28.78 -11.53
CA PRO A 40 -7.30 -28.81 -10.10
C PRO A 40 -7.14 -27.43 -9.42
N THR A 41 -6.73 -26.40 -10.15
CA THR A 41 -6.38 -25.09 -9.59
C THR A 41 -7.51 -24.09 -9.77
N LEU A 42 -7.90 -23.46 -8.66
CA LEU A 42 -8.75 -22.29 -8.63
C LEU A 42 -7.88 -21.04 -8.66
N ILE A 43 -8.16 -20.12 -9.58
CA ILE A 43 -7.52 -18.80 -9.66
C ILE A 43 -8.59 -17.75 -9.38
N VAL A 44 -8.34 -16.89 -8.40
CA VAL A 44 -9.27 -15.86 -7.94
C VAL A 44 -8.67 -14.49 -8.15
N GLY A 45 -9.39 -13.62 -8.87
CA GLY A 45 -9.06 -12.21 -9.05
C GLY A 45 -9.69 -11.34 -7.97
N LEU A 46 -8.97 -10.29 -7.58
CA LEU A 46 -9.37 -9.29 -6.61
C LEU A 46 -9.00 -7.89 -7.11
N THR A 47 -9.79 -6.90 -6.73
CA THR A 47 -9.52 -5.49 -7.05
C THR A 47 -9.68 -4.63 -5.81
N VAL A 48 -8.84 -3.60 -5.66
CA VAL A 48 -9.04 -2.54 -4.68
C VAL A 48 -9.74 -1.37 -5.37
N VAL A 49 -10.97 -1.09 -4.98
CA VAL A 49 -11.82 -0.09 -5.65
C VAL A 49 -11.28 1.32 -5.49
N ASN A 50 -10.76 1.65 -4.31
CA ASN A 50 -10.16 2.94 -4.00
C ASN A 50 -8.65 3.00 -4.28
N TRP A 51 -8.18 2.29 -5.32
CA TRP A 51 -6.76 2.25 -5.68
C TRP A 51 -6.18 3.64 -6.00
N ASN A 52 -6.99 4.54 -6.54
CA ASN A 52 -6.59 5.90 -6.92
C ASN A 52 -6.26 6.79 -5.71
N ASP A 53 -6.73 6.43 -4.51
CA ASP A 53 -6.43 7.20 -3.29
C ASP A 53 -4.99 7.00 -2.80
N TYR A 54 -4.28 6.01 -3.35
CA TYR A 54 -2.89 5.71 -2.98
C TYR A 54 -1.94 6.49 -3.87
N SER A 55 -1.06 7.28 -3.26
CA SER A 55 -0.06 8.02 -4.04
C SER A 55 0.98 7.08 -4.68
N PRO A 56 1.43 7.35 -5.93
CA PRO A 56 2.43 6.54 -6.63
C PRO A 56 3.74 6.31 -5.85
N ALA A 57 4.11 7.22 -4.94
CA ALA A 57 5.29 7.08 -4.10
C ALA A 57 5.26 5.86 -3.15
N LEU A 58 4.08 5.26 -2.94
CA LEU A 58 3.94 4.00 -2.20
C LEU A 58 4.36 2.77 -3.02
N PHE A 59 4.49 2.90 -4.34
CA PHE A 59 4.77 1.80 -5.26
C PHE A 59 6.14 1.91 -5.93
N ALA A 60 6.81 3.05 -5.75
CA ALA A 60 8.17 3.26 -6.21
C ALA A 60 9.15 2.19 -5.68
N ALA A 61 10.09 1.80 -6.55
CA ALA A 61 11.19 0.92 -6.23
C ALA A 61 11.96 1.44 -5.00
N SER A 62 12.24 0.55 -4.05
CA SER A 62 12.82 0.93 -2.76
C SER A 62 14.08 0.12 -2.43
N PRO A 63 15.19 0.34 -3.15
CA PRO A 63 16.43 -0.45 -3.00
C PRO A 63 17.12 -0.31 -1.64
N LYS A 64 16.70 0.66 -0.82
CA LYS A 64 17.19 0.84 0.56
C LYS A 64 16.42 0.02 1.59
N LEU A 65 15.30 -0.60 1.20
CA LEU A 65 14.55 -1.50 2.05
C LEU A 65 15.00 -2.95 1.79
N PRO A 66 14.78 -3.89 2.73
CA PRO A 66 15.13 -5.30 2.52
C PRO A 66 14.58 -5.86 1.19
N PRO A 67 15.25 -6.80 0.53
CA PRO A 67 14.75 -7.35 -0.73
C PRO A 67 13.46 -8.15 -0.55
N CYS A 68 12.68 -8.30 -1.62
CA CYS A 68 11.65 -9.34 -1.72
C CYS A 68 12.19 -10.52 -2.53
N GLY A 69 12.66 -11.57 -1.85
CA GLY A 69 13.37 -12.66 -2.52
C GLY A 69 14.59 -12.14 -3.27
N LEU A 70 14.63 -12.34 -4.59
CA LEU A 70 15.71 -11.84 -5.46
C LEU A 70 15.49 -10.39 -5.94
N ASN A 71 14.31 -9.80 -5.71
CA ASN A 71 14.04 -8.41 -6.08
C ASN A 71 14.63 -7.45 -5.03
N ALA A 72 15.84 -6.96 -5.31
CA ALA A 72 16.56 -6.00 -4.46
C ALA A 72 15.93 -4.60 -4.45
N ALA A 73 15.06 -4.28 -5.40
CA ALA A 73 14.42 -2.97 -5.54
C ALA A 73 12.89 -3.04 -5.43
N ALA A 74 12.38 -4.01 -4.66
CA ALA A 74 10.95 -4.24 -4.45
C ALA A 74 10.19 -2.96 -4.04
N SER A 75 8.91 -2.90 -4.39
CA SER A 75 8.04 -1.76 -4.10
C SER A 75 8.03 -1.42 -2.61
N ARG A 76 7.91 -0.13 -2.31
CA ARG A 76 7.75 0.35 -0.92
C ARG A 76 6.55 -0.27 -0.22
N THR A 77 5.48 -0.57 -0.95
CA THR A 77 4.27 -1.20 -0.42
C THR A 77 4.20 -2.66 -0.81
N TRP A 78 3.90 -3.52 0.17
CA TRP A 78 3.55 -4.91 -0.08
C TRP A 78 2.07 -5.15 0.15
N VAL A 79 1.53 -6.13 -0.58
CA VAL A 79 0.15 -6.61 -0.44
C VAL A 79 0.20 -8.08 -0.05
N ASP A 80 -0.47 -8.44 1.04
CA ASP A 80 -0.62 -9.84 1.45
C ASP A 80 -2.09 -10.21 1.46
N ILE A 81 -2.42 -11.38 0.91
CA ILE A 81 -3.78 -11.92 0.83
C ILE A 81 -3.93 -13.02 1.88
N TYR A 82 -5.00 -12.97 2.66
CA TYR A 82 -5.28 -13.92 3.73
C TYR A 82 -6.67 -14.53 3.62
N ASN A 83 -6.82 -15.77 4.10
CA ASN A 83 -8.13 -16.38 4.31
C ASN A 83 -8.76 -15.98 5.66
N VAL A 84 -9.97 -16.48 5.96
CA VAL A 84 -10.67 -16.26 7.24
C VAL A 84 -9.93 -16.76 8.48
N ARG A 85 -9.00 -17.71 8.34
CA ARG A 85 -8.17 -18.25 9.43
C ARG A 85 -6.85 -17.51 9.60
N ASN A 86 -6.69 -16.35 8.95
CA ASN A 86 -5.47 -15.54 8.91
C ASN A 86 -4.26 -16.30 8.32
N THR A 87 -4.48 -17.35 7.54
CA THR A 87 -3.43 -18.00 6.76
C THR A 87 -3.15 -17.17 5.53
N ARG A 88 -1.87 -16.81 5.30
CA ARG A 88 -1.44 -16.12 4.09
C ARG A 88 -1.59 -17.04 2.88
N LEU A 89 -2.31 -16.58 1.87
CA LEU A 89 -2.55 -17.30 0.62
C LEU A 89 -1.53 -16.91 -0.45
N TYR A 90 -1.23 -15.62 -0.55
CA TYR A 90 -0.30 -15.07 -1.53
C TYR A 90 0.15 -13.66 -1.11
N GLY A 91 1.12 -13.09 -1.79
CA GLY A 91 1.37 -11.66 -1.69
C GLY A 91 2.24 -11.10 -2.81
N PHE A 92 2.09 -9.81 -3.01
CA PHE A 92 2.73 -9.01 -4.04
C PHE A 92 3.71 -8.04 -3.39
N CYS A 93 4.93 -8.01 -3.92
CA CYS A 93 5.98 -7.10 -3.47
C CYS A 93 6.58 -6.27 -4.61
N ASP A 94 6.04 -6.40 -5.81
CA ASP A 94 6.52 -5.77 -7.05
C ASP A 94 5.36 -5.13 -7.82
N LEU A 95 4.57 -4.32 -7.11
CA LEU A 95 3.51 -3.50 -7.71
C LEU A 95 4.11 -2.12 -8.02
N GLY A 96 4.25 -1.78 -9.29
CA GLY A 96 4.95 -0.56 -9.74
C GLY A 96 4.12 0.72 -9.64
N GLU A 97 2.80 0.60 -9.57
CA GLU A 97 1.89 1.74 -9.56
C GLU A 97 0.59 1.44 -8.79
N PRO A 98 -0.16 2.48 -8.37
CA PRO A 98 -1.43 2.29 -7.67
C PRO A 98 -2.44 1.45 -8.46
N PHE A 99 -2.49 1.61 -9.78
CA PHE A 99 -3.43 0.90 -10.66
C PHE A 99 -3.24 -0.63 -10.60
N SER A 100 -2.03 -1.13 -10.30
CA SER A 100 -1.77 -2.56 -10.14
C SER A 100 -2.57 -3.20 -9.00
N LEU A 101 -3.09 -2.41 -8.03
CA LEU A 101 -4.02 -2.90 -7.01
C LEU A 101 -5.37 -3.39 -7.58
N THR A 102 -5.66 -3.09 -8.85
CA THR A 102 -6.86 -3.60 -9.54
C THR A 102 -6.69 -5.01 -10.11
N GLN A 103 -5.47 -5.53 -10.10
CA GLN A 103 -5.07 -6.76 -10.78
C GLN A 103 -4.50 -7.80 -9.80
N LEU A 104 -4.98 -7.77 -8.55
CA LEU A 104 -4.54 -8.71 -7.54
C LEU A 104 -5.15 -10.09 -7.80
N TRP A 105 -4.43 -11.14 -7.44
CA TRP A 105 -4.92 -12.51 -7.61
C TRP A 105 -4.21 -13.48 -6.67
N PHE A 106 -4.79 -14.67 -6.51
CA PHE A 106 -4.13 -15.80 -5.89
C PHE A 106 -4.63 -17.10 -6.52
N SER A 107 -3.83 -18.16 -6.39
CA SER A 107 -4.16 -19.50 -6.88
C SER A 107 -4.03 -20.52 -5.77
N LEU A 108 -4.90 -21.53 -5.77
CA LEU A 108 -4.88 -22.64 -4.82
C LEU A 108 -5.61 -23.86 -5.39
N PRO A 109 -5.43 -25.06 -4.82
CA PRO A 109 -6.27 -26.20 -5.17
C PRO A 109 -7.75 -25.90 -4.94
N SER A 110 -8.62 -26.24 -5.88
CA SER A 110 -10.07 -25.96 -5.80
C SER A 110 -10.72 -26.55 -4.54
N ALA A 111 -10.23 -27.72 -4.08
CA ALA A 111 -10.67 -28.36 -2.84
C ALA A 111 -10.36 -27.55 -1.56
N ARG A 112 -9.53 -26.51 -1.66
CA ARG A 112 -9.13 -25.63 -0.54
C ARG A 112 -9.72 -24.22 -0.64
N ARG A 113 -10.78 -24.02 -1.44
CA ARG A 113 -11.46 -22.73 -1.61
C ARG A 113 -11.76 -22.06 -0.24
N PRO A 114 -11.29 -20.82 0.00
CA PRO A 114 -11.65 -20.09 1.21
C PRO A 114 -13.08 -19.56 1.10
N ARG A 115 -13.81 -19.46 2.22
CA ARG A 115 -15.14 -18.81 2.23
C ARG A 115 -15.06 -17.30 1.98
N SER A 116 -13.98 -16.68 2.45
CA SER A 116 -13.73 -15.26 2.27
C SER A 116 -12.22 -14.98 2.38
N VAL A 117 -11.81 -13.84 1.82
CA VAL A 117 -10.45 -13.31 1.92
C VAL A 117 -10.44 -11.85 2.37
N TYR A 118 -9.28 -11.37 2.77
CA TYR A 118 -8.98 -9.96 2.96
C TYR A 118 -7.51 -9.72 2.57
N ILE A 119 -7.14 -8.45 2.38
CA ILE A 119 -5.75 -8.07 2.14
C ILE A 119 -5.22 -7.17 3.24
N THR A 120 -3.89 -7.16 3.38
CA THR A 120 -3.19 -6.07 4.06
C THR A 120 -2.25 -5.35 3.13
N LEU A 121 -2.25 -4.02 3.20
CA LEU A 121 -1.25 -3.18 2.57
C LEU A 121 -0.27 -2.73 3.65
N THR A 122 1.02 -2.92 3.40
CA THR A 122 2.11 -2.56 4.31
C THR A 122 3.02 -1.54 3.64
N ASP A 123 3.02 -0.29 4.11
CA ASP A 123 4.04 0.71 3.79
C ASP A 123 5.29 0.39 4.62
N ARG A 124 6.30 -0.16 3.96
CA ARG A 124 7.49 -0.71 4.60
C ARG A 124 8.45 0.38 5.08
N LEU A 125 8.44 1.56 4.45
CA LEU A 125 9.30 2.66 4.83
C LEU A 125 8.82 3.33 6.12
N ARG A 126 7.51 3.50 6.27
CA ARG A 126 6.92 4.13 7.47
C ARG A 126 6.34 3.13 8.46
N LEU A 127 6.51 1.83 8.21
CA LEU A 127 6.04 0.74 9.06
C LEU A 127 4.52 0.82 9.35
N ARG A 128 3.74 1.27 8.37
CA ARG A 128 2.28 1.35 8.48
C ARG A 128 1.65 0.13 7.84
N ARG A 129 0.63 -0.42 8.48
CA ARG A 129 -0.17 -1.53 7.94
C ARG A 129 -1.65 -1.22 8.04
N VAL A 130 -2.38 -1.45 6.96
CA VAL A 130 -3.84 -1.29 6.89
C VAL A 130 -4.47 -2.58 6.38
N VAL A 131 -5.68 -2.87 6.85
CA VAL A 131 -6.44 -4.09 6.54
C VAL A 131 -7.69 -3.70 5.76
N SER A 132 -8.03 -4.47 4.73
CA SER A 132 -9.27 -4.26 3.97
C SER A 132 -10.51 -4.76 4.71
N ASN A 133 -11.69 -4.48 4.14
CA ASN A 133 -12.88 -5.29 4.36
C ASN A 133 -12.64 -6.76 3.94
N ARG A 134 -13.48 -7.67 4.44
CA ARG A 134 -13.51 -9.07 3.99
C ARG A 134 -14.44 -9.18 2.78
N VAL A 135 -14.09 -10.08 1.86
CA VAL A 135 -14.86 -10.36 0.64
C VAL A 135 -15.10 -11.86 0.52
N ALA A 136 -16.33 -12.26 0.25
CA ALA A 136 -16.69 -13.66 0.02
C ALA A 136 -16.13 -14.16 -1.32
N ILE A 137 -15.71 -15.42 -1.36
CA ILE A 137 -15.30 -16.10 -2.60
C ILE A 137 -16.38 -17.13 -2.94
N PRO A 138 -17.16 -16.92 -4.02
CA PRO A 138 -18.23 -17.85 -4.45
C PRO A 138 -17.71 -19.23 -4.84
#